data_AF-A0A6C7EA74-F1
#
_entry.id   AF-A0A6C7EA74-F1
#
_cell.length_a   1.000
_cell.length_b   1.000
_cell.length_c   1.000
_cell.angle_alpha   90.00
_cell.angle_beta   90.00
_cell.angle_gamma   90.00
#
_symmetry.space_group_name_H-M   'P 1'
#
loop_
_entity.id
_entity.type
_entity.pdbx_description
1 polymer ?
#
loop_
_entity_poly.entity_id
_entity_poly.type
_entity_poly.pdbx_seq_one_letter_code
_entity_poly.pdbx_strand_id
1 'polypeptide(L)' 'MIARPTIGLPAPDIDLPSSRGGRWKLADHRGRAVVVVFHRHNH' A
#
# COMPACT_ATOMS: atom_id res chain seq x y z
N MET A 1 8.08 -15.71 2.32
CA MET A 1 6.89 -16.22 1.60
C MET A 1 6.10 -15.01 1.10
N ILE A 2 5.69 -14.98 -0.17
CA ILE A 2 4.80 -13.93 -0.68
C ILE A 2 3.37 -14.35 -0.34
N ALA A 3 2.76 -13.70 0.65
CA ALA A 3 1.38 -13.98 1.03
C ALA A 3 0.41 -13.39 -0.02
N ARG A 4 -0.56 -14.19 -0.45
CA ARG A 4 -1.68 -13.66 -1.25
C ARG A 4 -2.63 -12.89 -0.32
N PRO A 5 -3.12 -11.71 -0.72
CA PRO A 5 -4.15 -11.01 0.05
C PRO A 5 -5.41 -11.87 0.16
N THR A 6 -5.97 -11.97 1.36
CA THR A 6 -7.21 -12.68 1.65
C THR A 6 -8.15 -11.73 2.38
N ILE A 7 -9.43 -11.74 2.02
CA ILE A 7 -10.46 -10.90 2.64
C ILE A 7 -10.50 -11.13 4.16
N GLY A 8 -10.58 -10.05 4.94
CA GLY A 8 -10.64 -10.10 6.41
C GLY A 8 -9.29 -10.21 7.11
N LEU A 9 -8.19 -10.50 6.38
CA LEU A 9 -6.84 -10.43 6.93
C LEU A 9 -6.25 -9.03 6.77
N PRO A 10 -5.26 -8.65 7.62
CA PRO A 10 -4.53 -7.41 7.43
C PRO A 10 -3.96 -7.31 6.01
N ALA A 11 -4.06 -6.12 5.41
CA ALA A 11 -3.41 -5.84 4.14
C ALA A 11 -1.88 -6.01 4.28
N PRO A 12 -1.16 -6.41 3.21
CA PRO A 12 0.29 -6.45 3.21
C PRO A 12 0.91 -5.10 3.58
N ASP A 13 2.08 -5.11 4.21
CA ASP A 13 2.82 -3.88 4.41
C ASP A 13 3.28 -3.32 3.06
N ILE A 14 2.94 -2.06 2.82
CA ILE A 14 3.38 -1.29 1.66
C ILE A 14 4.15 -0.10 2.18
N ASP A 15 5.36 0.04 1.67
CA ASP A 15 6.30 1.07 2.07
C ASP A 15 7.08 1.51 0.83
N LEU A 16 6.72 2.68 0.31
CA LEU A 16 7.16 3.14 -1.01
C LEU A 16 7.64 4.60 -0.95
N PRO A 17 8.58 5.00 -1.83
CA PRO A 17 8.87 6.41 -2.04
C PRO A 17 7.63 7.17 -2.49
N SER A 18 7.46 8.38 -1.96
CA SER A 18 6.42 9.30 -2.41
C SER A 18 6.92 10.19 -3.55
N SER A 19 6.04 10.54 -4.49
CA SER A 19 6.34 11.52 -5.55
C SER A 19 6.58 12.93 -5.01
N ARG A 20 6.15 13.23 -3.79
CA ARG A 20 6.41 14.51 -3.09
C ARG A 20 7.69 14.50 -2.25
N GLY A 21 8.50 13.45 -2.38
CA GLY A 21 9.62 13.18 -1.48
C GLY A 21 9.17 12.50 -0.19
N GLY A 22 10.13 11.85 0.49
CA GLY A 22 9.87 11.04 1.69
C GLY A 22 9.29 9.66 1.37
N ARG A 23 8.77 9.00 2.41
CA ARG A 23 8.17 7.66 2.31
C ARG A 23 6.69 7.70 2.63
N TRP A 24 5.93 6.87 1.94
CA TRP A 24 4.54 6.60 2.22
C TRP A 24 4.39 5.16 2.72
N LYS A 25 3.74 4.98 3.87
CA LYS A 25 3.48 3.65 4.45
C LYS A 25 1.99 3.42 4.62
N LEU A 26 1.49 2.25 4.21
CA LEU A 26 0.09 1.89 4.44
C LEU A 26 -0.27 1.85 5.93
N ALA A 27 0.68 1.48 6.78
CA ALA A 27 0.50 1.42 8.23
C ALA A 27 0.14 2.78 8.87
N ASP A 28 0.57 3.89 8.28
CA ASP A 28 0.32 5.24 8.79
C ASP A 28 -1.17 5.65 8.62
N HIS A 29 -1.94 4.88 7.84
CA HIS A 29 -3.35 5.13 7.54
C HIS A 29 -4.32 4.17 8.24
N ARG A 30 -3.87 3.41 9.23
CA ARG A 30 -4.74 2.51 10.01
C ARG A 30 -5.91 3.26 10.66
N GLY A 31 -7.04 2.57 10.80
CA GLY A 31 -8.30 3.15 11.31
C GLY A 31 -9.08 3.97 10.28
N ARG A 32 -8.62 4.03 9.03
CA ARG A 32 -9.31 4.69 7.90
C ARG A 32 -9.55 3.70 6.77
N ALA A 33 -10.59 3.94 5.98
CA ALA A 33 -10.76 3.25 4.70
C ALA A 33 -9.74 3.79 3.69
N VAL A 34 -8.94 2.90 3.11
CA VAL A 34 -7.88 3.24 2.15
C VAL A 34 -8.01 2.34 0.93
N VAL A 35 -7.94 2.95 -0.26
CA VAL A 35 -7.89 2.21 -1.53
C VAL A 35 -6.49 2.34 -2.11
N VAL A 36 -5.83 1.21 -2.37
CA VAL A 36 -4.53 1.17 -3.04
C VAL A 36 -4.74 0.79 -4.49
N VAL A 37 -4.34 1.68 -5.40
CA VAL A 37 -4.43 1.46 -6.85
C VAL A 37 -3.04 1.16 -7.39
N PHE A 38 -2.85 -0.06 -7.90
CA PHE A 38 -1.65 -0.41 -8.66
C PHE A 38 -1.93 -0.17 -10.14
N HIS A 39 -1.14 0.68 -10.77
CA HIS A 39 -1.23 0.94 -12.21
C HIS A 39 0.14 0.75 -12.86
N ARG A 40 0.14 0.38 -14.14
CA ARG A 40 1.37 0.39 -14.93
C ARG A 40 1.77 1.83 -15.19
N HIS A 41 3.00 2.19 -14.84
CA HIS A 41 3.57 3.45 -15.28
C HIS A 41 4.04 3.27 -16.72
N ASN A 42 3.29 3.83 -17.68
CA ASN A 42 3.72 3.88 -19.07
C ASN A 42 4.51 5.18 -19.24
N HIS A 43 5.85 5.06 -19.32
CA HIS A 43 6.71 6.10 -19.88
C HIS A 43 6.77 5.94 -21.39
#